data_AF-A0A7W1CCL6-F1
#
_entry.id   AF-A0A7W1CCL6-F1
#
_cell.length_a   1.000
_cell.length_b   1.000
_cell.length_c   1.000
_cell.angle_alpha   90.00
_cell.angle_beta   90.00
_cell.angle_gamma   90.00
#
_symmetry.space_group_name_H-M   'P 1'
#
loop_
_entity.id
_entity.type
_entity.pdbx_description
1 polymer ?
#
loop_
_entity_poly.entity_id
_entity_poly.type
_entity_poly.pdbx_seq_one_letter_code
_entity_poly.pdbx_strand_id
1 'polypeptide(L)'
;MERREKFQTSSGIELPNDFNPDNSHFVYKTDLGNAGEFPYTRGVRSNMYRGRFWTMRQYAGFATAEESNARYKYLLAHGTTGLSVAFDLPTQIGLDSDDALAAGEVGKVGVAIDSLEDMLRLFDEIPLDTVSTSMTINATASTLLCLYLAVARKQNVSFDRVQGTIQNDILKEYIARGTYIYPPKPSLRLIT
;
A
#
# COMPACT_ATOMS: atom_id res chain seq x y z
N MET A 1 -39.50 23.54 -11.68
CA MET A 1 -39.39 22.43 -12.64
C MET A 1 -37.95 21.98 -12.57
N GLU A 2 -37.72 20.71 -12.22
CA GLU A 2 -36.35 20.18 -12.10
C GLU A 2 -35.75 19.88 -13.47
N ARG A 3 -34.44 20.08 -13.61
CA ARG A 3 -33.72 19.86 -14.89
C ARG A 3 -33.56 18.39 -15.27
N ARG A 4 -33.83 17.47 -14.34
CA ARG A 4 -33.76 16.02 -14.51
C ARG A 4 -34.87 15.39 -13.69
N GLU A 5 -35.32 14.23 -14.13
CA GLU A 5 -36.30 13.44 -13.38
C GLU A 5 -35.73 12.93 -12.06
N LYS A 6 -34.45 12.50 -12.06
CA LYS A 6 -33.73 12.04 -10.87
C LYS A 6 -32.31 12.61 -10.81
N PHE A 7 -31.84 12.85 -9.59
CA PHE A 7 -30.44 13.14 -9.29
C PHE A 7 -29.85 11.94 -8.56
N GLN A 8 -28.84 11.31 -9.15
CA GLN A 8 -28.21 10.13 -8.56
C GLN A 8 -26.69 10.28 -8.56
N THR A 9 -26.05 9.67 -7.56
CA THR A 9 -24.60 9.46 -7.55
C THR A 9 -24.22 8.39 -8.57
N SER A 10 -22.91 8.27 -8.89
CA SER A 10 -22.40 7.19 -9.75
C SER A 10 -22.64 5.78 -9.18
N SER A 11 -22.93 5.68 -7.88
CA SER A 11 -23.27 4.43 -7.20
C SER A 11 -24.77 4.14 -7.20
N GLY A 12 -25.59 4.94 -7.89
CA GLY A 12 -27.04 4.75 -7.99
C GLY A 12 -27.84 5.25 -6.78
N ILE A 13 -27.21 5.93 -5.82
CA ILE A 13 -27.92 6.53 -4.67
C ILE A 13 -28.66 7.78 -5.16
N GLU A 14 -29.98 7.78 -5.01
CA GLU A 14 -30.84 8.94 -5.29
C GLU A 14 -30.63 10.03 -4.24
N LEU A 15 -30.44 11.25 -4.71
CA LEU A 15 -30.19 12.43 -3.88
C LEU A 15 -31.48 13.22 -3.74
N PRO A 16 -31.92 13.56 -2.51
CA PRO A 16 -33.03 14.47 -2.32
C PRO A 16 -32.66 15.87 -2.80
N ASN A 17 -33.67 16.73 -2.98
CA ASN A 17 -33.46 18.12 -3.38
C ASN A 17 -32.63 18.91 -2.35
N ASP A 18 -32.80 18.59 -1.06
CA ASP A 18 -32.10 19.17 0.07
C ASP A 18 -31.85 18.10 1.15
N PHE A 19 -30.91 18.36 2.07
CA PHE A 19 -30.69 17.52 3.25
C PHE A 19 -31.24 18.23 4.48
N ASN A 20 -32.16 17.58 5.19
CA ASN A 20 -32.84 18.12 6.36
C ASN A 20 -33.09 17.01 7.40
N PRO A 21 -33.52 17.35 8.63
CA PRO A 21 -33.72 16.34 9.68
C PRO A 21 -34.70 15.21 9.34
N ASP A 22 -35.62 15.41 8.39
CA ASP A 22 -36.63 14.40 7.99
C ASP A 22 -36.09 13.39 6.97
N ASN A 23 -34.93 13.65 6.36
CA ASN A 23 -34.28 12.74 5.41
C ASN A 23 -32.84 12.37 5.79
N SER A 24 -32.38 12.81 6.97
CA SER A 24 -31.02 12.61 7.48
C SER A 24 -31.05 11.99 8.88
N HIS A 25 -31.66 10.80 8.99
CA HIS A 25 -31.81 10.09 10.25
C HIS A 25 -30.64 9.13 10.52
N PHE A 26 -30.03 9.25 11.70
CA PHE A 26 -29.00 8.33 12.20
C PHE A 26 -29.25 8.02 13.68
N VAL A 27 -29.04 6.77 14.07
CA VAL A 27 -29.07 6.35 15.47
C VAL A 27 -27.66 6.48 16.03
N TYR A 28 -27.46 7.47 16.91
CA TYR A 28 -26.13 7.78 17.43
C TYR A 28 -25.37 6.56 17.97
N LYS A 29 -26.04 5.66 18.71
CA LYS A 29 -25.38 4.50 19.34
C LYS A 29 -24.91 3.43 18.35
N THR A 30 -25.61 3.23 17.23
CA THR A 30 -25.35 2.11 16.31
C THR A 30 -24.69 2.56 15.02
N ASP A 31 -24.97 3.79 14.57
CA ASP A 31 -24.56 4.25 13.25
C ASP A 31 -23.36 5.20 13.34
N LEU A 32 -23.21 5.90 14.46
CA LEU A 32 -22.17 6.93 14.64
C LEU A 32 -21.12 6.53 15.69
N GLY A 33 -21.55 6.31 16.94
CA GLY A 33 -20.70 6.05 18.09
C GLY A 33 -19.76 7.21 18.48
N ASN A 34 -18.92 6.97 19.47
CA ASN A 34 -17.76 7.82 19.75
C ASN A 34 -16.60 7.43 18.82
N ALA A 35 -15.68 8.37 18.57
CA ALA A 35 -14.43 8.03 17.90
C ALA A 35 -13.61 7.06 18.76
N GLY A 36 -12.97 6.07 18.14
CA GLY A 36 -12.23 5.01 18.84
C GLY A 36 -13.10 3.90 19.43
N GLU A 37 -14.41 3.93 19.22
CA GLU A 37 -15.36 2.89 19.65
C GLU A 37 -16.14 2.36 18.44
N PHE A 38 -16.54 1.08 18.47
CA PHE A 38 -17.42 0.50 17.45
C PHE A 38 -18.70 1.34 17.33
N PRO A 39 -19.20 1.67 16.12
CA PRO A 39 -18.85 1.14 14.79
C PRO A 39 -17.67 1.83 14.09
N TYR A 40 -16.92 2.70 14.77
CA TYR A 40 -15.80 3.48 14.24
C TYR A 40 -16.13 4.44 13.09
N THR A 41 -17.41 4.72 12.83
CA THR A 41 -17.86 5.70 11.82
C THR A 41 -17.18 7.06 12.01
N ARG A 42 -16.92 7.45 13.26
CA ARG A 42 -16.24 8.72 13.61
C ARG A 42 -14.72 8.61 13.74
N GLY A 43 -14.14 7.46 13.38
CA GLY A 43 -12.70 7.21 13.36
C GLY A 43 -12.26 6.09 14.31
N VAL A 44 -11.14 5.45 13.97
CA VAL A 44 -10.57 4.30 14.70
C VAL A 44 -9.82 4.66 15.98
N ARG A 45 -9.61 5.96 16.27
CA ARG A 45 -8.94 6.46 17.47
C ARG A 45 -9.78 7.55 18.13
N SER A 46 -9.76 7.63 19.46
CA SER A 46 -10.55 8.60 20.21
C SER A 46 -10.14 10.05 20.01
N ASN A 47 -8.84 10.32 19.79
CA ASN A 47 -8.30 11.67 19.57
C ASN A 47 -7.85 11.95 18.13
N MET A 48 -7.96 10.96 17.22
CA MET A 48 -7.61 11.06 15.79
C MET A 48 -6.36 11.93 15.54
N TYR A 49 -6.49 12.95 14.69
CA TYR A 49 -5.40 13.82 14.27
C TYR A 49 -4.98 14.87 15.31
N ARG A 50 -5.72 15.01 16.42
CA ARG A 50 -5.24 15.76 17.59
C ARG A 50 -4.16 14.99 18.35
N GLY A 51 -4.18 13.66 18.28
CA GLY A 51 -3.16 12.79 18.85
C GLY A 51 -1.98 12.55 17.90
N ARG A 52 -2.26 12.11 16.67
CA ARG A 52 -1.23 11.85 15.65
C ARG A 52 -1.80 12.11 14.26
N PHE A 53 -1.09 12.88 13.43
CA PHE A 53 -1.43 13.03 12.02
C PHE A 53 -1.40 11.69 11.28
N TRP A 54 -2.07 11.63 10.13
CA TRP A 54 -1.90 10.49 9.23
C TRP A 54 -0.44 10.41 8.76
N THR A 55 0.03 9.21 8.43
CA THR A 55 1.36 9.05 7.85
C THR A 55 1.37 9.65 6.45
N MET A 56 2.19 10.67 6.23
CA MET A 56 2.51 11.15 4.88
C MET A 56 3.43 10.12 4.22
N ARG A 57 2.85 9.31 3.34
CA ARG A 57 3.53 8.17 2.70
C ARG A 57 3.42 8.30 1.19
N GLN A 58 4.51 8.73 0.56
CA GLN A 58 4.56 8.88 -0.89
C GLN A 58 4.89 7.55 -1.56
N TYR A 59 4.11 7.21 -2.59
CA TYR A 59 4.39 6.09 -3.48
C TYR A 59 5.51 6.47 -4.45
N ALA A 60 6.61 5.72 -4.40
CA ALA A 60 7.81 5.98 -5.18
C ALA A 60 8.55 4.68 -5.50
N GLY A 61 9.32 4.71 -6.58
CA GLY A 61 10.06 3.58 -7.14
C GLY A 61 10.05 3.72 -8.65
N PHE A 62 11.23 3.81 -9.26
CA PHE A 62 11.41 3.90 -10.71
C PHE A 62 12.86 3.55 -11.03
N ALA A 63 13.07 2.89 -12.17
CA ALA A 63 14.36 2.46 -12.67
C ALA A 63 15.12 1.56 -11.67
N THR A 64 16.37 1.89 -11.36
CA THR A 64 17.24 1.06 -10.52
C THR A 64 16.99 1.23 -9.02
N ALA A 65 17.53 0.30 -8.23
CA ALA A 65 17.47 0.36 -6.78
C ALA A 65 18.15 1.62 -6.22
N GLU A 66 19.29 2.01 -6.79
CA GLU A 66 20.05 3.21 -6.41
C GLU A 66 19.29 4.50 -6.69
N GLU A 67 18.68 4.63 -7.86
CA GLU A 67 17.86 5.80 -8.22
C GLU A 67 16.62 5.92 -7.31
N SER A 68 15.98 4.78 -7.04
CA SER A 68 14.86 4.71 -6.11
C SER A 68 15.28 5.05 -4.67
N ASN A 69 16.44 4.58 -4.21
CA ASN A 69 17.01 4.93 -2.90
C ASN A 69 17.28 6.44 -2.79
N ALA A 70 17.91 7.03 -3.81
CA ALA A 70 18.15 8.48 -3.84
C ALA A 70 16.84 9.27 -3.74
N ARG A 71 15.78 8.80 -4.42
CA ARG A 71 14.44 9.38 -4.32
C ARG A 71 13.84 9.22 -2.91
N TYR A 72 14.01 8.07 -2.27
CA TYR A 72 13.53 7.86 -0.89
C TYR A 72 14.22 8.78 0.10
N LYS A 73 15.55 8.91 0.03
CA LYS A 73 16.32 9.85 0.86
C LYS A 73 15.85 11.29 0.63
N TYR A 74 15.63 11.70 -0.61
CA TYR A 74 15.04 13.00 -0.94
C TYR A 74 13.67 13.19 -0.27
N LEU A 75 12.75 12.23 -0.39
CA LEU A 75 11.40 12.33 0.17
C LEU A 75 11.41 12.41 1.70
N LEU A 76 12.25 11.62 2.37
CA LEU A 76 12.45 11.64 3.82
C LEU A 76 12.99 12.99 4.28
N ALA A 77 13.99 13.53 3.58
CA ALA A 77 14.55 14.86 3.87
C ALA A 77 13.52 16.00 3.70
N HIS A 78 12.47 15.79 2.90
CA HIS A 78 11.39 16.75 2.65
C HIS A 78 10.11 16.45 3.44
N GLY A 79 10.20 15.68 4.55
CA GLY A 79 9.11 15.55 5.52
C GLY A 79 8.18 14.35 5.31
N THR A 80 8.50 13.43 4.38
CA THR A 80 7.82 12.14 4.31
C THR A 80 8.13 11.34 5.58
N THR A 81 7.11 10.72 6.18
CA THR A 81 7.22 10.01 7.48
C THR A 81 7.17 8.48 7.34
N GLY A 82 7.05 7.99 6.10
CA GLY A 82 7.15 6.58 5.75
C GLY A 82 7.25 6.40 4.24
N LEU A 83 7.88 5.32 3.78
CA LEU A 83 8.10 5.03 2.37
C LEU A 83 7.02 4.12 1.81
N SER A 84 6.67 4.24 0.52
CA SER A 84 5.90 3.22 -0.17
C SER A 84 6.59 2.84 -1.46
N VAL A 85 7.04 1.60 -1.54
CA VAL A 85 7.82 1.04 -2.64
C VAL A 85 6.90 0.57 -3.76
N ALA A 86 7.16 1.09 -4.96
CA ALA A 86 6.59 0.64 -6.23
C ALA A 86 7.57 -0.31 -6.92
N PHE A 87 7.19 -1.55 -7.18
CA PHE A 87 8.01 -2.50 -7.94
C PHE A 87 7.64 -2.48 -9.41
N ASP A 88 8.58 -2.83 -10.28
CA ASP A 88 8.31 -2.97 -11.71
C ASP A 88 7.40 -4.17 -12.00
N LEU A 89 6.99 -4.32 -13.26
CA LEU A 89 6.09 -5.41 -13.63
C LEU A 89 6.75 -6.80 -13.48
N PRO A 90 7.99 -7.05 -13.97
CA PRO A 90 8.70 -8.33 -13.78
C PRO A 90 8.75 -8.79 -12.32
N THR A 91 9.18 -7.92 -11.40
CA THR A 91 9.23 -8.22 -9.96
C THR A 91 7.84 -8.60 -9.40
N GLN A 92 6.79 -7.92 -9.86
CA GLN A 92 5.41 -8.20 -9.44
C GLN A 92 4.91 -9.58 -9.87
N ILE A 93 5.34 -10.05 -11.05
CA ILE A 93 4.93 -11.33 -11.62
C ILE A 93 5.98 -12.45 -11.47
N GLY A 94 7.04 -12.20 -10.68
CA GLY A 94 8.02 -13.21 -10.31
C GLY A 94 8.98 -13.61 -11.43
N LEU A 95 9.33 -12.65 -12.27
CA LEU A 95 10.37 -12.79 -13.29
C LEU A 95 11.60 -11.98 -12.89
N ASP A 96 12.78 -12.56 -13.10
CA ASP A 96 14.03 -11.84 -13.01
C ASP A 96 14.20 -10.92 -14.23
N SER A 97 15.00 -9.87 -14.08
CA SER A 97 15.20 -8.84 -15.11
C SER A 97 15.80 -9.36 -16.43
N ASP A 98 16.44 -10.53 -16.44
CA ASP A 98 17.00 -11.17 -17.64
C ASP A 98 16.06 -12.19 -18.29
N ASP A 99 14.85 -12.41 -17.75
CA ASP A 99 13.84 -13.24 -18.37
C ASP A 99 13.38 -12.62 -19.71
N ALA A 100 13.23 -13.44 -20.74
CA ALA A 100 12.82 -12.99 -22.06
C ALA A 100 11.47 -12.24 -22.06
N LEU A 101 10.56 -12.57 -21.14
CA LEU A 101 9.26 -11.91 -20.98
C LEU A 101 9.34 -10.58 -20.22
N ALA A 102 10.44 -10.31 -19.50
CA ALA A 102 10.67 -9.06 -18.78
C ALA A 102 11.17 -7.93 -19.69
N ALA A 103 11.68 -8.28 -20.88
CA ALA A 103 12.29 -7.33 -21.81
C ALA A 103 11.37 -6.13 -22.12
N GLY A 104 11.86 -4.93 -21.81
CA GLY A 104 11.14 -3.66 -22.04
C GLY A 104 10.23 -3.21 -20.90
N GLU A 105 10.10 -3.99 -19.83
CA GLU A 105 9.32 -3.65 -18.63
C GLU A 105 10.17 -3.48 -17.36
N VAL A 106 11.43 -3.94 -17.39
CA VAL A 106 12.40 -3.78 -16.28
C VAL A 106 12.55 -2.31 -15.90
N GLY A 107 12.30 -1.99 -14.63
CA GLY A 107 12.46 -0.65 -14.06
C GLY A 107 11.48 0.43 -14.59
N LYS A 108 10.53 0.09 -15.47
CA LYS A 108 9.73 1.08 -16.21
C LYS A 108 8.62 1.71 -15.39
N VAL A 109 7.99 0.94 -14.51
CA VAL A 109 6.82 1.37 -13.70
C VAL A 109 7.06 1.29 -12.20
N GLY A 110 8.28 0.94 -11.81
CA GLY A 110 8.71 0.71 -10.44
C GLY A 110 10.18 0.33 -10.41
N VAL A 111 10.69 0.03 -9.21
CA VAL A 111 12.05 -0.49 -9.04
C VAL A 111 12.12 -1.97 -9.43
N ALA A 112 13.17 -2.36 -10.16
CA ALA A 112 13.49 -3.76 -10.44
C ALA A 112 14.20 -4.39 -9.23
N ILE A 113 13.73 -5.55 -8.77
CA ILE A 113 14.32 -6.31 -7.65
C ILE A 113 14.37 -7.79 -8.02
N ASP A 114 15.57 -8.27 -8.31
CA ASP A 114 15.81 -9.68 -8.60
C ASP A 114 16.40 -10.41 -7.38
N SER A 115 17.12 -9.67 -6.52
CA SER A 115 17.99 -10.26 -5.50
C SER A 115 18.03 -9.50 -4.17
N LEU A 116 18.74 -10.07 -3.19
CA LEU A 116 19.02 -9.39 -1.93
C LEU A 116 19.92 -8.16 -2.14
N GLU A 117 20.84 -8.23 -3.11
CA GLU A 117 21.75 -7.15 -3.46
C GLU A 117 20.98 -5.89 -3.88
N ASP A 118 19.87 -6.04 -4.61
CA ASP A 118 19.02 -4.92 -5.03
C ASP A 118 18.26 -4.33 -3.86
N MET A 119 17.72 -5.18 -2.99
CA MET A 119 17.06 -4.72 -1.76
C MET A 119 18.04 -4.02 -0.81
N LEU A 120 19.31 -4.44 -0.77
CA LEU A 120 20.36 -3.76 0.00
C LEU A 120 20.64 -2.36 -0.55
N ARG A 121 20.77 -2.21 -1.86
CA ARG A 121 20.91 -0.89 -2.52
C ARG A 121 19.69 -0.02 -2.28
N LEU A 122 18.49 -0.60 -2.40
CA LEU A 122 17.22 0.12 -2.27
C LEU A 122 17.07 0.78 -0.90
N PHE A 123 17.53 0.12 0.15
CA PHE A 123 17.43 0.59 1.55
C PHE A 123 18.78 1.01 2.15
N ASP A 124 19.78 1.25 1.31
CA ASP A 124 21.08 1.73 1.77
C ASP A 124 20.93 3.06 2.51
N GLU A 125 21.55 3.15 3.69
CA GLU A 125 21.42 4.24 4.66
C GLU A 125 19.97 4.63 5.06
N ILE A 126 19.00 3.73 4.89
CA ILE A 126 17.62 3.91 5.37
C ILE A 126 17.39 2.98 6.57
N PRO A 127 17.27 3.52 7.81
CA PRO A 127 17.13 2.71 9.01
C PRO A 127 15.72 2.09 9.13
N LEU A 128 15.64 0.76 8.97
CA LEU A 128 14.35 0.03 8.91
C LEU A 128 13.64 -0.11 10.27
N ASP A 129 14.29 0.27 11.37
CA ASP A 129 13.72 0.28 12.72
C ASP A 129 12.99 1.60 13.06
N THR A 130 13.13 2.61 12.22
CA THR A 130 12.53 3.94 12.43
C THR A 130 11.69 4.40 11.25
N VAL A 131 12.10 4.06 10.02
CA VAL A 131 11.35 4.38 8.81
C VAL A 131 10.35 3.27 8.52
N SER A 132 9.06 3.56 8.67
CA SER A 132 8.02 2.61 8.29
C SER A 132 7.93 2.49 6.78
N THR A 133 7.95 1.27 6.24
CA THR A 133 7.93 1.00 4.80
C THR A 133 6.69 0.21 4.40
N SER A 134 6.02 0.64 3.33
CA SER A 134 4.98 -0.14 2.67
C SER A 134 5.52 -0.67 1.34
N MET A 135 5.17 -1.91 1.01
CA MET A 135 5.54 -2.55 -0.25
C MET A 135 4.26 -2.93 -0.98
N THR A 136 3.99 -2.29 -2.13
CA THR A 136 2.83 -2.59 -2.97
C THR A 136 3.13 -3.81 -3.83
N ILE A 137 3.05 -4.98 -3.20
CA ILE A 137 3.43 -6.27 -3.79
C ILE A 137 2.43 -7.35 -3.35
N ASN A 138 2.11 -8.28 -4.25
CA ASN A 138 1.04 -9.27 -4.05
C ASN A 138 1.52 -10.70 -4.33
N ALA A 139 1.55 -11.15 -5.59
CA ALA A 139 1.88 -12.54 -5.90
C ALA A 139 3.26 -12.98 -5.38
N THR A 140 4.24 -12.07 -5.39
CA THR A 140 5.61 -12.28 -4.87
C THR A 140 5.81 -11.70 -3.46
N ALA A 141 4.75 -11.31 -2.75
CA ALA A 141 4.86 -10.57 -1.50
C ALA A 141 5.66 -11.31 -0.41
N SER A 142 5.53 -12.62 -0.31
CA SER A 142 6.30 -13.43 0.64
C SER A 142 7.81 -13.39 0.34
N THR A 143 8.19 -13.48 -0.94
CA THR A 143 9.59 -13.37 -1.39
C THR A 143 10.17 -11.99 -1.04
N LEU A 144 9.48 -10.91 -1.41
CA LEU A 144 9.94 -9.55 -1.14
C LEU A 144 9.97 -9.24 0.37
N LEU A 145 9.03 -9.79 1.15
CA LEU A 145 9.08 -9.71 2.62
C LEU A 145 10.33 -10.40 3.18
N CYS A 146 10.68 -11.60 2.68
CA CYS A 146 11.90 -12.29 3.09
C CYS A 146 13.16 -11.46 2.78
N LEU A 147 13.26 -10.87 1.59
CA LEU A 147 14.39 -9.99 1.24
C LEU A 147 14.44 -8.75 2.13
N TYR A 148 13.29 -8.12 2.39
CA TYR A 148 13.19 -6.95 3.27
C TYR A 148 13.64 -7.26 4.71
N LEU A 149 13.23 -8.42 5.25
CA LEU A 149 13.69 -8.87 6.57
C LEU A 149 15.17 -9.25 6.57
N ALA A 150 15.72 -9.76 5.47
CA ALA A 150 17.14 -10.02 5.34
C ALA A 150 17.96 -8.71 5.35
N VAL A 151 17.46 -7.64 4.73
CA VAL A 151 18.06 -6.29 4.87
C VAL A 151 18.01 -5.82 6.32
N ALA A 152 16.87 -5.94 7.00
CA ALA A 152 16.75 -5.56 8.42
C ALA A 152 17.77 -6.32 9.28
N ARG A 153 17.94 -7.63 9.05
CA ARG A 153 18.94 -8.45 9.74
C ARG A 153 20.37 -7.96 9.47
N LYS A 154 20.70 -7.57 8.24
CA LYS A 154 22.03 -7.00 7.88
C LYS A 154 22.27 -5.63 8.54
N GLN A 155 21.21 -4.86 8.79
CA GLN A 155 21.25 -3.62 9.58
C GLN A 155 21.25 -3.88 11.11
N ASN A 156 21.28 -5.13 11.57
CA ASN A 156 21.12 -5.52 12.98
C ASN A 156 19.79 -5.08 13.63
N VAL A 157 18.73 -4.99 12.82
CA VAL A 157 17.37 -4.69 13.26
C VAL A 157 16.62 -6.02 13.48
N SER A 158 16.09 -6.21 14.68
CA SER A 158 15.22 -7.35 14.99
C SER A 158 13.86 -7.21 14.33
N PHE A 159 13.23 -8.33 13.95
CA PHE A 159 12.01 -8.30 13.13
C PHE A 159 10.81 -7.64 13.83
N ASP A 160 10.76 -7.66 15.16
CA ASP A 160 9.74 -6.99 15.97
C ASP A 160 9.83 -5.46 15.91
N ARG A 161 10.98 -4.91 15.52
CA ARG A 161 11.19 -3.46 15.33
C ARG A 161 10.88 -3.00 13.90
N VAL A 162 10.71 -3.92 12.96
CA VAL A 162 10.41 -3.59 11.57
C VAL A 162 8.94 -3.20 11.44
N GLN A 163 8.68 -1.93 11.13
CA GLN A 163 7.32 -1.42 10.95
C GLN A 163 6.98 -1.27 9.47
N GLY A 164 5.86 -1.82 9.04
CA GLY A 164 5.50 -1.73 7.64
C GLY A 164 4.22 -2.43 7.23
N THR A 165 4.02 -2.52 5.93
CA THR A 165 2.87 -3.20 5.34
C THR A 165 3.25 -3.76 3.98
N ILE A 166 3.05 -5.05 3.76
CA ILE A 166 2.95 -5.62 2.41
C ILE A 166 1.48 -5.59 1.98
N GLN A 167 1.19 -5.31 0.71
CA GLN A 167 -0.20 -5.26 0.25
C GLN A 167 -0.88 -6.63 0.37
N ASN A 168 -0.25 -7.67 -0.19
CA ASN A 168 -0.63 -9.08 -0.01
C ASN A 168 -2.13 -9.40 -0.16
N ASP A 169 -2.82 -8.70 -1.07
CA ASP A 169 -4.22 -8.96 -1.41
C ASP A 169 -4.26 -9.59 -2.79
N ILE A 170 -4.32 -10.93 -2.87
CA ILE A 170 -4.38 -11.62 -4.15
C ILE A 170 -5.79 -11.63 -4.76
N LEU A 171 -6.85 -11.48 -3.97
CA LEU A 171 -8.21 -11.56 -4.52
C LEU A 171 -8.48 -10.39 -5.48
N LYS A 172 -8.02 -9.19 -5.13
CA LYS A 172 -8.11 -8.03 -6.03
C LYS A 172 -7.22 -8.15 -7.28
N GLU A 173 -6.19 -9.00 -7.27
CA GLU A 173 -5.42 -9.31 -8.49
C GLU A 173 -6.27 -9.99 -9.54
N TYR A 174 -7.09 -10.98 -9.16
CA TYR A 174 -7.96 -11.67 -10.11
C TYR A 174 -9.13 -10.80 -10.62
N ILE A 175 -9.61 -9.87 -9.79
CA ILE A 175 -10.80 -9.07 -10.09
C ILE A 175 -10.47 -7.85 -10.95
N ALA A 176 -9.33 -7.18 -10.70
CA ALA A 176 -9.09 -5.86 -11.26
C ALA A 176 -7.64 -5.56 -11.69
N ARG A 177 -6.63 -6.17 -11.08
CA ARG A 177 -5.24 -5.70 -11.23
C ARG A 177 -4.36 -6.57 -12.13
N GLY A 178 -4.55 -7.89 -12.13
CA GLY A 178 -3.96 -8.81 -13.10
C GLY A 178 -2.51 -9.25 -12.86
N THR A 179 -1.86 -8.94 -11.72
CA THR A 179 -0.47 -9.38 -11.43
C THR A 179 -0.41 -10.63 -10.54
N TYR A 180 -1.30 -11.60 -10.79
CA TYR A 180 -1.26 -12.91 -10.13
C TYR A 180 -0.35 -13.89 -10.87
N ILE A 181 0.27 -14.83 -10.14
CA ILE A 181 1.12 -15.89 -10.72
C ILE A 181 0.41 -17.25 -10.68
N TYR A 182 -0.12 -17.61 -9.51
CA TYR A 182 -0.73 -18.94 -9.29
C TYR A 182 -2.26 -18.88 -9.41
N PRO A 183 -2.95 -20.03 -9.50
CA PRO A 183 -4.40 -20.09 -9.35
C PRO A 183 -4.88 -19.63 -7.95
N PRO A 184 -6.16 -19.25 -7.77
CA PRO A 184 -6.64 -18.66 -6.51
C PRO A 184 -6.35 -19.48 -5.24
N LYS A 185 -6.55 -20.80 -5.28
CA LYS A 185 -6.38 -21.66 -4.10
C LYS A 185 -4.93 -21.71 -3.57
N PRO A 186 -3.90 -22.00 -4.40
CA PRO A 186 -2.52 -21.96 -3.92
C PRO A 186 -2.07 -20.53 -3.56
N SER A 187 -2.59 -19.50 -4.22
CA SER A 187 -2.29 -18.11 -3.83
C SER A 187 -2.81 -17.77 -2.44
N LEU A 188 -4.04 -18.14 -2.12
CA LEU A 188 -4.62 -17.92 -0.78
C LEU A 188 -3.82 -18.64 0.31
N ARG A 189 -3.31 -19.85 0.03
CA ARG A 189 -2.42 -20.59 0.94
C ARG A 189 -1.12 -19.83 1.27
N LEU A 190 -0.65 -18.94 0.40
CA LEU A 190 0.55 -18.13 0.66
C LEU A 190 0.26 -16.90 1.53
N ILE A 191 -1.02 -16.53 1.68
CA ILE A 191 -1.47 -15.38 2.47
C ILE A 191 -1.85 -15.80 3.90
N THR A 192 -2.53 -16.93 4.03
CA THR A 192 -3.08 -17.48 5.28
C THR A 192 -2.15 -18.46 5.96
#